data_AF-A0A946PW68-F1
#
_entry.id   AF-A0A946PW68-F1
#
_cell.length_a   1.000
_cell.length_b   1.000
_cell.length_c   1.000
_cell.angle_alpha   90.00
_cell.angle_beta   90.00
_cell.angle_gamma   90.00
#
_symmetry.space_group_name_H-M   'P 1'
#
loop_
_entity.id
_entity.type
_entity.pdbx_description
1 polymer ?
#
loop_
_entity_poly.entity_id
_entity_poly.type
_entity_poly.pdbx_seq_one_letter_code
_entity_poly.pdbx_strand_id
1 'polypeptide(L)'
;MNKKNISLLSAVIILTIGACSLPSSNLSEQAITNTAIAQTVQAVSGGRDNTVATPRPSKTPQSGVQPASGSQSNIPTPTTIPPKPAPAAGANSAPVSGNLQVDYVNYLPSNTVYYGNCSGGEDTLVHVESALSPLDDVKEVLLWFDISDPTGIVYTGSVSMWQLGIGDYAGDIDIGQIAPNAMNGNDGSVTFWVEVVDKNSASIHSNNAYSLSIWVCGGGVLGPPPTGEADIVSFFGPARVTAGDIVLIEWDVFNACKVFLDGNEVNHADTLGYSVPSNEGNTTYTHSLVAWGASCDNTTEKTSQVSIQVSAAGGNNNGGGNNGGNAGNGGDTVVRFHNNSSHHIVELQIDGQEVILTEAQTILANGGYLDITVPAGSHNYAAGAGFWSGGLKNSIYPMPGGSFSDQSRSVTINDPSITQIMTQYGNSGYFGGFYWDNTTPYCAAFNFYSDGSFDFYIDGTWNDSGTYSLVQRQPGSYGVVFNVSSGSEQFNGTYYYSGAAAGFMYMNNGPAGSEQIDYVFNGGC
;
A
#
# COMPACT_ATOMS: atom_id res chain seq x y z
N MET A 1 42.29 -47.36 -34.13
CA MET A 1 43.27 -46.40 -34.69
C MET A 1 42.50 -45.20 -35.23
N ASN A 2 42.91 -43.94 -35.15
CA ASN A 2 43.89 -43.21 -34.31
C ASN A 2 43.26 -41.81 -34.11
N LYS A 3 43.09 -41.26 -32.91
CA LYS A 3 44.08 -40.59 -32.03
C LYS A 3 45.05 -39.60 -32.71
N LYS A 4 45.11 -38.40 -32.09
CA LYS A 4 46.03 -37.24 -32.27
C LYS A 4 45.61 -36.22 -33.34
N ASN A 5 45.83 -34.89 -33.21
CA ASN A 5 46.13 -33.88 -32.16
C ASN A 5 46.76 -32.66 -32.90
N ILE A 6 47.07 -31.54 -32.20
CA ILE A 6 47.91 -30.37 -32.62
C ILE A 6 47.10 -29.27 -33.35
N SER A 7 47.19 -27.96 -33.04
CA SER A 7 47.79 -27.23 -31.89
C SER A 7 47.28 -25.77 -31.85
N LEU A 8 47.38 -25.12 -30.70
CA LEU A 8 47.39 -23.66 -30.53
C LEU A 8 48.40 -22.97 -31.46
N LEU A 9 48.12 -21.69 -31.78
CA LEU A 9 49.13 -20.63 -31.64
C LEU A 9 48.46 -19.31 -31.20
N SER A 10 49.10 -18.60 -30.26
CA SER A 10 48.67 -17.30 -29.74
C SER A 10 49.27 -16.15 -30.56
N ALA A 11 48.59 -15.00 -30.59
CA ALA A 11 49.18 -13.73 -31.02
C ALA A 11 48.96 -12.65 -29.94
N VAL A 12 50.06 -12.14 -29.40
CA VAL A 12 50.10 -11.01 -28.46
C VAL A 12 50.32 -9.74 -29.25
N ILE A 13 49.57 -8.67 -28.95
CA ILE A 13 49.91 -7.30 -29.37
C ILE A 13 49.90 -6.41 -28.12
N ILE A 14 51.01 -5.71 -27.89
CA ILE A 14 51.27 -4.83 -26.75
C ILE A 14 51.89 -3.53 -27.29
N LEU A 15 51.51 -2.39 -26.69
CA LEU A 15 51.98 -1.02 -26.95
C LEU A 15 51.62 -0.44 -28.34
N THR A 16 51.37 0.87 -28.51
CA THR A 16 51.98 1.99 -27.76
C THR A 16 51.05 3.18 -27.52
N ILE A 17 51.29 3.84 -26.39
CA ILE A 17 50.83 5.15 -25.92
C ILE A 17 50.74 6.22 -27.04
N GLY A 18 49.64 6.96 -27.06
CA GLY A 18 49.50 8.23 -27.79
C GLY A 18 48.76 9.26 -26.93
N ALA A 19 49.51 10.17 -26.31
CA ALA A 19 48.92 11.26 -25.51
C ALA A 19 48.54 12.44 -26.41
N CYS A 20 47.28 12.87 -26.35
CA CYS A 20 46.83 14.13 -26.93
C CYS A 20 46.10 14.99 -25.90
N SER A 21 46.63 16.18 -25.72
CA SER A 21 46.21 17.29 -24.87
C SER A 21 44.71 17.62 -24.89
N LEU A 22 44.17 17.84 -23.69
CA LEU A 22 42.95 18.62 -23.46
C LEU A 22 43.16 20.09 -23.88
N PRO A 23 42.21 20.73 -24.60
CA PRO A 23 42.08 22.17 -24.61
C PRO A 23 41.17 22.61 -23.44
N SER A 24 41.77 23.26 -22.44
CA SER A 24 41.02 23.99 -21.41
C SER A 24 40.40 25.27 -22.00
N SER A 25 39.08 25.40 -21.94
CA SER A 25 38.39 26.64 -22.32
C SER A 25 37.46 27.14 -21.21
N ASN A 26 37.98 28.08 -20.42
CA ASN A 26 37.31 29.17 -19.73
C ASN A 26 35.79 29.02 -19.46
N LEU A 27 35.44 28.64 -18.23
CA LEU A 27 34.17 29.05 -17.63
C LEU A 27 34.26 30.55 -17.31
N SER A 28 33.62 31.39 -18.12
CA SER A 28 33.35 32.79 -17.79
C SER A 28 32.01 32.93 -17.08
N GLU A 29 32.00 33.63 -15.96
CA GLU A 29 30.79 33.99 -15.22
C GLU A 29 29.76 34.70 -16.12
N GLN A 30 28.52 34.21 -16.13
CA GLN A 30 27.35 35.05 -16.37
C GLN A 30 26.26 34.72 -15.37
N ALA A 31 25.99 35.68 -14.49
CA ALA A 31 24.83 35.66 -13.62
C ALA A 31 23.56 35.81 -14.47
N ILE A 32 22.59 34.90 -14.28
CA ILE A 32 21.23 35.10 -14.77
C ILE A 32 20.37 35.51 -13.58
N THR A 33 19.95 36.77 -13.61
CA THR A 33 19.17 37.43 -12.57
C THR A 33 17.72 36.95 -12.61
N ASN A 34 17.20 36.46 -11.47
CA ASN A 34 15.77 36.27 -11.28
C ASN A 34 15.01 37.57 -11.58
N THR A 35 14.14 37.55 -12.59
CA THR A 35 13.24 38.67 -12.91
C THR A 35 11.81 38.18 -12.90
N ALA A 36 11.14 38.33 -11.76
CA ALA A 36 9.70 38.11 -11.66
C ALA A 36 8.95 39.17 -12.48
N ILE A 37 8.14 38.74 -13.45
CA ILE A 37 7.22 39.64 -14.16
C ILE A 37 5.86 39.53 -13.48
N ALA A 38 5.57 40.48 -12.60
CA ALA A 38 4.21 40.73 -12.16
C ALA A 38 3.45 41.44 -13.29
N GLN A 39 2.34 40.86 -13.77
CA GLN A 39 1.39 41.56 -14.61
C GLN A 39 0.18 42.02 -13.80
N THR A 40 0.21 43.30 -13.43
CA THR A 40 -0.98 44.04 -13.02
C THR A 40 -1.84 44.35 -14.24
N VAL A 41 -3.10 43.94 -14.24
CA VAL A 41 -4.12 44.51 -15.14
C VAL A 41 -5.20 45.16 -14.30
N GLN A 42 -5.33 46.48 -14.42
CA GLN A 42 -6.36 47.28 -13.78
C GLN A 42 -7.21 47.98 -14.85
N ALA A 43 -8.52 48.03 -14.62
CA ALA A 43 -9.53 48.73 -15.42
C ALA A 43 -9.77 48.15 -16.85
N VAL A 44 -10.96 48.26 -17.46
CA VAL A 44 -11.99 49.30 -17.32
C VAL A 44 -13.41 48.72 -17.23
N SER A 45 -14.26 49.41 -16.46
CA SER A 45 -15.70 49.20 -16.30
C SER A 45 -16.52 49.28 -17.60
N GLY A 46 -17.49 48.38 -17.78
CA GLY A 46 -18.51 48.48 -18.83
C GLY A 46 -19.78 47.72 -18.43
N GLY A 47 -20.65 48.36 -17.65
CA GLY A 47 -21.86 47.71 -17.13
C GLY A 47 -22.96 47.53 -18.17
N ARG A 48 -23.80 46.51 -17.97
CA ARG A 48 -25.21 46.50 -18.37
C ARG A 48 -25.98 45.51 -17.50
N ASP A 49 -27.15 45.95 -17.04
CA ASP A 49 -28.08 45.13 -16.27
C ASP A 49 -28.57 43.93 -17.07
N ASN A 50 -28.75 42.79 -16.37
CA ASN A 50 -29.95 41.99 -16.56
C ASN A 50 -30.21 41.12 -15.31
N THR A 51 -31.20 41.54 -14.55
CA THR A 51 -31.72 40.83 -13.38
C THR A 51 -32.51 39.58 -13.80
N VAL A 52 -32.16 38.41 -13.28
CA VAL A 52 -33.09 37.28 -13.12
C VAL A 52 -33.03 36.84 -11.66
N ALA A 53 -34.10 37.10 -10.93
CA ALA A 53 -34.19 36.74 -9.51
C ALA A 53 -34.76 35.33 -9.34
N THR A 54 -34.08 34.49 -8.56
CA THR A 54 -34.65 33.27 -7.98
C THR A 54 -35.11 33.53 -6.54
N PRO A 55 -36.20 32.91 -6.06
CA PRO A 55 -36.90 33.36 -4.86
C PRO A 55 -36.22 32.93 -3.57
N ARG A 56 -35.88 33.91 -2.72
CA ARG A 56 -35.36 33.71 -1.37
C ARG A 56 -36.53 33.64 -0.36
N PRO A 57 -36.75 32.54 0.38
CA PRO A 57 -37.78 32.50 1.42
C PRO A 57 -37.38 33.35 2.63
N SER A 58 -38.28 34.23 3.09
CA SER A 58 -38.06 35.02 4.31
C SER A 58 -38.29 34.18 5.57
N LYS A 59 -37.35 34.20 6.51
CA LYS A 59 -37.59 33.72 7.89
C LYS A 59 -38.08 34.87 8.76
N THR A 60 -39.26 34.69 9.37
CA THR A 60 -39.75 35.50 10.50
C THR A 60 -39.86 34.57 11.71
N PRO A 61 -39.36 34.94 12.90
CA PRO A 61 -39.33 34.02 14.04
C PRO A 61 -40.65 33.99 14.80
N GLN A 62 -41.07 32.81 15.26
CA GLN A 62 -42.02 32.69 16.37
C GLN A 62 -41.58 31.67 17.42
N SER A 63 -41.78 32.10 18.66
CA SER A 63 -41.33 31.56 19.92
C SER A 63 -42.06 30.28 20.37
N GLY A 64 -41.29 29.34 20.91
CA GLY A 64 -41.55 28.82 22.26
C GLY A 64 -42.23 27.46 22.39
N VAL A 65 -41.63 26.58 23.21
CA VAL A 65 -42.24 25.83 24.34
C VAL A 65 -41.10 25.14 25.11
N GLN A 66 -41.02 25.37 26.43
CA GLN A 66 -40.23 24.55 27.38
C GLN A 66 -41.02 23.28 27.73
N PRO A 67 -40.35 22.17 28.11
CA PRO A 67 -40.49 21.80 29.52
C PRO A 67 -39.29 21.06 30.18
N ALA A 68 -39.40 21.03 31.52
CA ALA A 68 -38.91 20.00 32.46
C ALA A 68 -37.40 19.88 32.76
N SER A 69 -37.07 20.28 33.99
CA SER A 69 -35.83 19.97 34.71
C SER A 69 -35.74 18.48 35.10
N GLY A 70 -34.57 17.87 34.89
CA GLY A 70 -34.19 16.56 35.42
C GLY A 70 -32.84 16.63 36.16
N SER A 71 -32.69 15.82 37.21
CA SER A 71 -31.58 15.77 38.18
C SER A 71 -30.15 15.93 37.61
N GLN A 72 -29.35 16.83 38.20
CA GLN A 72 -27.89 16.84 38.03
C GLN A 72 -27.26 15.61 38.68
N SER A 73 -26.48 14.85 37.90
CA SER A 73 -25.50 13.88 38.43
C SER A 73 -24.14 14.57 38.55
N ASN A 74 -23.54 14.54 39.74
CA ASN A 74 -22.19 15.07 39.96
C ASN A 74 -21.14 14.06 39.46
N ILE A 75 -20.87 14.08 38.15
CA ILE A 75 -19.71 13.41 37.56
C ILE A 75 -18.58 14.44 37.48
N PRO A 76 -17.36 14.15 37.98
CA PRO A 76 -16.25 15.09 37.90
C PRO A 76 -15.86 15.34 36.44
N THR A 77 -15.80 16.61 36.05
CA THR A 77 -15.36 17.02 34.71
C THR A 77 -13.93 16.50 34.46
N PRO A 78 -13.67 15.79 33.34
CA PRO A 78 -12.33 15.42 32.96
C PRO A 78 -11.46 16.68 32.89
N THR A 79 -10.29 16.65 33.53
CA THR A 79 -9.35 17.76 33.44
C THR A 79 -8.81 17.79 32.03
N THR A 80 -9.13 18.83 31.26
CA THR A 80 -8.59 19.01 29.91
C THR A 80 -7.07 19.09 30.01
N ILE A 81 -6.39 18.12 29.40
CA ILE A 81 -4.96 18.25 29.12
C ILE A 81 -4.85 19.46 28.18
N PRO A 82 -4.08 20.50 28.53
CA PRO A 82 -3.95 21.66 27.67
C PRO A 82 -3.33 21.22 26.34
N PRO A 83 -3.87 21.65 25.18
CA PRO A 83 -3.30 21.29 23.90
C PRO A 83 -1.84 21.74 23.86
N LYS A 84 -0.93 20.80 23.56
CA LYS A 84 0.47 21.10 23.27
C LYS A 84 0.47 22.04 22.06
N PRO A 85 1.02 23.26 22.15
CA PRO A 85 1.07 24.15 20.99
C PRO A 85 1.75 23.47 19.82
N ALA A 86 1.21 23.67 18.61
CA ALA A 86 1.85 23.23 17.38
C ALA A 86 3.32 23.70 17.37
N PRO A 87 4.29 22.85 17.00
CA PRO A 87 5.62 23.33 16.64
C PRO A 87 5.43 24.32 15.49
N ALA A 88 5.81 25.58 15.69
CA ALA A 88 5.84 26.51 14.57
C ALA A 88 6.78 25.94 13.50
N ALA A 89 6.38 25.94 12.23
CA ALA A 89 7.21 25.45 11.13
C ALA A 89 8.60 26.15 11.20
N GLY A 90 9.64 25.39 11.54
CA GLY A 90 11.00 25.89 11.79
C GLY A 90 11.42 26.06 13.27
N ALA A 91 10.64 25.60 14.26
CA ALA A 91 10.94 25.74 15.69
C ALA A 91 11.22 24.40 16.42
N ASN A 92 12.08 23.55 15.85
CA ASN A 92 12.44 22.28 16.48
C ASN A 92 13.42 22.49 17.64
N SER A 93 12.97 22.13 18.86
CA SER A 93 13.82 21.96 20.05
C SER A 93 14.25 20.51 20.28
N ALA A 94 13.72 19.57 19.48
CA ALA A 94 14.26 18.22 19.37
C ALA A 94 15.61 18.25 18.61
N PRO A 95 16.58 17.40 18.96
CA PRO A 95 17.73 17.19 18.10
C PRO A 95 17.28 16.66 16.73
N VAL A 96 17.95 17.08 15.67
CA VAL A 96 17.70 16.59 14.31
C VAL A 96 18.43 15.27 14.12
N SER A 97 17.77 14.24 13.62
CA SER A 97 18.46 12.96 13.31
C SER A 97 19.38 13.14 12.12
N GLY A 98 20.62 12.66 12.22
CA GLY A 98 21.65 12.84 11.20
C GLY A 98 21.65 11.78 10.10
N ASN A 99 20.92 10.67 10.30
CA ASN A 99 20.94 9.50 9.42
C ASN A 99 19.62 9.27 8.68
N LEU A 100 18.48 9.62 9.28
CA LEU A 100 17.17 9.41 8.68
C LEU A 100 16.90 10.34 7.50
N GLN A 101 16.13 9.85 6.54
CA GLN A 101 15.58 10.57 5.40
C GLN A 101 14.13 10.11 5.15
N VAL A 102 13.30 11.06 4.71
CA VAL A 102 11.98 10.80 4.11
C VAL A 102 12.22 10.83 2.60
N ASP A 103 12.16 9.66 1.96
CA ASP A 103 12.56 9.50 0.56
C ASP A 103 11.49 10.03 -0.40
N TYR A 104 10.22 9.72 -0.12
CA TYR A 104 9.05 10.32 -0.79
C TYR A 104 7.86 10.43 0.16
N VAL A 105 6.89 11.27 -0.20
CA VAL A 105 5.53 11.29 0.36
C VAL A 105 4.53 11.33 -0.78
N ASN A 106 3.64 10.34 -0.85
CA ASN A 106 2.51 10.27 -1.79
C ASN A 106 1.21 10.45 -1.01
N TYR A 107 0.14 10.93 -1.66
CA TYR A 107 -1.14 11.08 -1.00
C TYR A 107 -2.33 11.08 -1.97
N LEU A 108 -3.49 10.63 -1.47
CA LEU A 108 -4.76 10.53 -2.18
C LEU A 108 -5.91 11.03 -1.29
N PRO A 109 -6.90 11.78 -1.81
CA PRO A 109 -6.92 12.39 -3.14
C PRO A 109 -5.80 13.42 -3.30
N SER A 110 -5.45 13.84 -4.52
CA SER A 110 -4.28 14.72 -4.74
C SER A 110 -4.56 16.22 -4.58
N ASN A 111 -5.84 16.65 -4.57
CA ASN A 111 -6.22 18.07 -4.66
C ASN A 111 -7.31 18.52 -3.66
N THR A 112 -8.41 17.77 -3.57
CA THR A 112 -9.61 18.16 -2.82
C THR A 112 -10.14 16.98 -2.02
N VAL A 113 -10.47 17.23 -0.76
CA VAL A 113 -11.13 16.30 0.16
C VAL A 113 -12.42 16.97 0.68
N TYR A 114 -13.42 16.20 1.03
CA TYR A 114 -14.77 16.68 1.29
C TYR A 114 -15.23 16.39 2.73
N TYR A 115 -16.19 17.18 3.21
CA TYR A 115 -16.82 16.93 4.51
C TYR A 115 -18.26 17.42 4.60
N GLY A 116 -19.00 16.90 5.57
CA GLY A 116 -20.43 17.13 5.73
C GLY A 116 -21.26 16.05 5.04
N ASN A 117 -22.47 16.40 4.59
CA ASN A 117 -23.42 15.43 4.03
C ASN A 117 -23.14 15.17 2.53
N CYS A 118 -21.99 14.56 2.26
CA CYS A 118 -21.56 14.15 0.94
C CYS A 118 -22.33 12.89 0.50
N SER A 119 -22.77 12.84 -0.76
CA SER A 119 -23.74 11.82 -1.23
C SER A 119 -23.39 11.23 -2.60
N GLY A 120 -22.33 11.71 -3.25
CA GLY A 120 -21.78 11.21 -4.50
C GLY A 120 -20.66 10.20 -4.33
N GLY A 121 -20.25 9.87 -3.10
CA GLY A 121 -19.07 9.05 -2.83
C GLY A 121 -17.76 9.86 -2.91
N GLU A 122 -17.85 11.14 -2.53
CA GLU A 122 -16.71 12.06 -2.48
C GLU A 122 -15.70 11.63 -1.39
N ASP A 123 -14.40 11.71 -1.67
CA ASP A 123 -13.35 11.33 -0.72
C ASP A 123 -13.38 12.22 0.53
N THR A 124 -13.57 11.61 1.71
CA THR A 124 -13.53 12.29 3.03
C THR A 124 -12.26 12.01 3.83
N LEU A 125 -11.39 11.15 3.29
CA LEU A 125 -10.13 10.72 3.86
C LEU A 125 -8.97 11.28 3.03
N VAL A 126 -7.88 11.67 3.69
CA VAL A 126 -6.59 11.89 3.04
C VAL A 126 -5.67 10.75 3.44
N HIS A 127 -5.48 9.81 2.53
CA HIS A 127 -4.48 8.75 2.66
C HIS A 127 -3.11 9.29 2.31
N VAL A 128 -2.10 9.04 3.16
CA VAL A 128 -0.73 9.50 2.96
C VAL A 128 0.23 8.33 3.11
N GLU A 129 1.02 8.05 2.07
CA GLU A 129 2.11 7.08 2.08
C GLU A 129 3.47 7.76 2.13
N SER A 130 4.47 7.13 2.75
CA SER A 130 5.84 7.66 2.87
C SER A 130 6.87 6.54 2.93
N ALA A 131 7.93 6.62 2.13
CA ALA A 131 9.08 5.71 2.25
C ALA A 131 10.21 6.34 3.08
N LEU A 132 10.84 5.55 3.94
CA LEU A 132 11.86 6.00 4.90
C LEU A 132 13.16 5.21 4.79
N SER A 133 14.29 5.90 4.93
CA SER A 133 15.62 5.28 4.98
C SER A 133 16.56 5.92 6.02
N PRO A 134 17.45 5.16 6.67
CA PRO A 134 17.41 3.71 6.88
C PRO A 134 16.37 3.31 7.94
N LEU A 135 15.64 2.23 7.68
CA LEU A 135 14.58 1.73 8.57
C LEU A 135 15.07 1.33 9.97
N ASP A 136 16.31 0.85 10.08
CA ASP A 136 16.89 0.40 11.35
C ASP A 136 17.03 1.51 12.40
N ASP A 137 16.98 2.79 12.01
CA ASP A 137 17.04 3.92 12.95
C ASP A 137 15.64 4.46 13.33
N VAL A 138 14.57 4.06 12.63
CA VAL A 138 13.18 4.51 12.87
C VAL A 138 12.63 3.91 14.16
N LYS A 139 11.94 4.73 14.96
CA LYS A 139 11.21 4.34 16.17
C LYS A 139 9.71 4.53 16.01
N GLU A 140 9.29 5.64 15.42
CA GLU A 140 7.88 6.02 15.27
C GLU A 140 7.74 6.96 14.06
N VAL A 141 6.61 6.89 13.38
CA VAL A 141 6.28 7.74 12.23
C VAL A 141 4.91 8.37 12.49
N LEU A 142 4.83 9.70 12.39
CA LEU A 142 3.66 10.49 12.70
C LEU A 142 3.25 11.33 11.50
N LEU A 143 1.99 11.26 11.12
CA LEU A 143 1.38 12.16 10.15
C LEU A 143 0.76 13.34 10.92
N TRP A 144 1.41 14.49 10.89
CA TRP A 144 0.92 15.73 11.49
C TRP A 144 0.11 16.53 10.50
N PHE A 145 -0.92 17.23 10.99
CA PHE A 145 -1.75 18.08 10.14
C PHE A 145 -2.40 19.25 10.88
N ASP A 146 -2.54 20.35 10.16
CA ASP A 146 -3.34 21.53 10.49
C ASP A 146 -4.54 21.62 9.55
N ILE A 147 -5.75 21.76 10.10
CA ILE A 147 -6.96 22.11 9.36
C ILE A 147 -7.21 23.61 9.57
N SER A 148 -7.39 24.34 8.48
CA SER A 148 -7.68 25.77 8.49
C SER A 148 -8.94 26.12 7.70
N ASP A 149 -9.64 27.14 8.15
CA ASP A 149 -10.77 27.79 7.47
C ASP A 149 -10.45 29.29 7.25
N PRO A 150 -11.37 30.13 6.72
CA PRO A 150 -11.11 31.55 6.48
C PRO A 150 -10.79 32.39 7.74
N THR A 151 -10.95 31.82 8.94
CA THR A 151 -10.60 32.46 10.23
C THR A 151 -9.19 32.10 10.72
N GLY A 152 -8.57 31.05 10.18
CA GLY A 152 -7.24 30.57 10.54
C GLY A 152 -7.19 29.06 10.75
N ILE A 153 -6.15 28.57 11.43
CA ILE A 153 -6.06 27.16 11.86
C ILE A 153 -7.14 26.92 12.94
N VAL A 154 -8.04 25.97 12.68
CA VAL A 154 -9.16 25.60 13.55
C VAL A 154 -8.92 24.28 14.29
N TYR A 155 -8.01 23.43 13.79
CA TYR A 155 -7.60 22.19 14.44
C TYR A 155 -6.16 21.83 14.06
N THR A 156 -5.39 21.31 15.03
CA THR A 156 -4.08 20.70 14.81
C THR A 156 -4.11 19.30 15.41
N GLY A 157 -3.62 18.30 14.68
CA GLY A 157 -3.57 16.92 15.13
C GLY A 157 -2.38 16.14 14.58
N SER A 158 -2.29 14.89 15.01
CA SER A 158 -1.33 13.90 14.53
C SER A 158 -1.93 12.51 14.64
N VAL A 159 -1.70 11.66 13.65
CA VAL A 159 -1.96 10.21 13.71
C VAL A 159 -0.66 9.42 13.56
N SER A 160 -0.56 8.26 14.18
CA SER A 160 0.56 7.34 13.94
C SER A 160 0.39 6.68 12.57
N MET A 161 1.48 6.58 11.81
CA MET A 161 1.49 5.87 10.53
C MET A 161 1.84 4.40 10.76
N TRP A 162 1.06 3.48 10.16
CA TRP A 162 1.34 2.04 10.18
C TRP A 162 2.29 1.66 9.04
N GLN A 163 2.93 0.50 9.14
CA GLN A 163 3.92 0.04 8.17
C GLN A 163 3.27 -0.82 7.07
N LEU A 164 3.35 -0.41 5.80
CA LEU A 164 2.84 -1.15 4.64
C LEU A 164 3.81 -2.22 4.12
N GLY A 165 5.10 -2.10 4.43
CA GLY A 165 6.13 -3.00 3.93
C GLY A 165 7.55 -2.65 4.39
N ILE A 166 8.56 -3.18 3.70
CA ILE A 166 9.96 -2.82 3.96
C ILE A 166 10.24 -1.47 3.29
N GLY A 167 10.14 -0.38 4.04
CA GLY A 167 10.38 0.99 3.56
C GLY A 167 9.20 1.90 3.86
N ASP A 168 8.00 1.37 3.63
CA ASP A 168 6.79 2.15 3.39
C ASP A 168 5.89 2.21 4.63
N TYR A 169 5.40 3.41 4.92
CA TYR A 169 4.45 3.72 5.98
C TYR A 169 3.23 4.43 5.39
N ALA A 170 2.05 4.24 5.99
CA ALA A 170 0.82 4.93 5.61
C ALA A 170 0.05 5.48 6.82
N GLY A 171 -0.73 6.53 6.60
CA GLY A 171 -1.60 7.14 7.61
C GLY A 171 -2.78 7.89 6.97
N ASP A 172 -3.94 7.83 7.61
CA ASP A 172 -5.17 8.48 7.14
C ASP A 172 -5.55 9.69 7.98
N ILE A 173 -5.96 10.78 7.33
CA ILE A 173 -6.61 11.93 7.96
C ILE A 173 -8.11 11.90 7.61
N ASP A 174 -8.96 11.52 8.56
CA ASP A 174 -10.42 11.57 8.38
C ASP A 174 -10.97 13.00 8.55
N ILE A 175 -10.97 13.74 7.44
CA ILE A 175 -11.55 15.07 7.34
C ILE A 175 -13.08 15.00 7.55
N GLY A 176 -13.73 13.92 7.13
CA GLY A 176 -15.14 13.64 7.37
C GLY A 176 -15.52 13.61 8.86
N GLN A 177 -14.64 13.09 9.73
CA GLN A 177 -14.84 13.06 11.17
C GLN A 177 -14.39 14.36 11.87
N ILE A 178 -13.27 14.95 11.46
CA ILE A 178 -12.64 16.08 12.18
C ILE A 178 -13.26 17.44 11.77
N ALA A 179 -13.42 17.69 10.47
CA ALA A 179 -13.85 19.00 9.96
C ALA A 179 -15.26 19.46 10.36
N PRO A 180 -16.29 18.60 10.56
CA PRO A 180 -17.62 19.05 10.98
C PRO A 180 -17.60 19.83 12.30
N ASN A 181 -16.71 19.46 13.22
CA ASN A 181 -16.57 20.10 14.53
C ASN A 181 -15.66 21.34 14.49
N ALA A 182 -14.65 21.34 13.61
CA ALA A 182 -13.65 22.40 13.53
C ALA A 182 -14.06 23.57 12.62
N MET A 183 -14.59 23.27 11.43
CA MET A 183 -14.74 24.24 10.32
C MET A 183 -16.12 24.89 10.22
N ASN A 184 -17.09 24.52 11.07
CA ASN A 184 -18.41 25.16 11.18
C ASN A 184 -19.21 25.34 9.85
N GLY A 185 -18.94 24.51 8.85
CA GLY A 185 -19.55 24.60 7.51
C GLY A 185 -18.89 25.58 6.53
N ASN A 186 -17.66 26.02 6.79
CA ASN A 186 -16.82 26.79 5.87
C ASN A 186 -15.91 25.88 5.03
N ASP A 187 -15.68 26.18 3.76
CA ASP A 187 -14.56 25.61 2.99
C ASP A 187 -13.21 26.01 3.62
N GLY A 188 -12.15 25.26 3.33
CA GLY A 188 -10.81 25.57 3.84
C GLY A 188 -9.73 24.67 3.26
N SER A 189 -8.76 24.26 4.09
CA SER A 189 -7.66 23.38 3.69
C SER A 189 -7.13 22.52 4.83
N VAL A 190 -6.61 21.35 4.50
CA VAL A 190 -5.72 20.57 5.38
C VAL A 190 -4.30 20.72 4.88
N THR A 191 -3.36 21.01 5.78
CA THR A 191 -1.92 21.07 5.51
C THR A 191 -1.23 20.05 6.39
N PHE A 192 -0.42 19.15 5.83
CA PHE A 192 0.14 18.01 6.54
C PHE A 192 1.62 17.76 6.21
N TRP A 193 2.31 17.04 7.09
CA TRP A 193 3.70 16.62 6.93
C TRP A 193 3.96 15.34 7.73
N VAL A 194 4.96 14.57 7.30
CA VAL A 194 5.41 13.38 8.04
C VAL A 194 6.52 13.80 9.00
N GLU A 195 6.39 13.47 10.29
CA GLU A 195 7.50 13.47 11.25
C GLU A 195 7.98 12.03 11.45
N VAL A 196 9.30 11.81 11.37
CA VAL A 196 9.93 10.54 11.70
C VAL A 196 10.76 10.74 12.97
N VAL A 197 10.50 9.92 13.99
CA VAL A 197 11.23 9.91 15.24
C VAL A 197 12.19 8.74 15.24
N ASP A 198 13.47 9.00 15.54
CA ASP A 198 14.52 7.97 15.61
C ASP A 198 14.58 7.29 17.00
N LYS A 199 15.37 6.22 17.09
CA LYS A 199 15.57 5.48 18.35
C LYS A 199 16.24 6.29 19.46
N ASN A 200 16.88 7.41 19.14
CA ASN A 200 17.43 8.38 20.10
C ASN A 200 16.42 9.47 20.49
N SER A 201 15.20 9.44 19.93
CA SER A 201 14.17 10.48 20.04
C SER A 201 14.60 11.84 19.49
N ALA A 202 15.50 11.85 18.51
CA ALA A 202 15.66 12.92 17.55
C ALA A 202 14.58 12.79 16.46
N SER A 203 14.18 13.87 15.79
CA SER A 203 13.21 13.79 14.70
C SER A 203 13.61 14.57 13.46
N ILE A 204 13.05 14.13 12.32
CA ILE A 204 13.09 14.80 11.02
C ILE A 204 11.66 14.96 10.50
N HIS A 205 11.47 15.88 9.57
CA HIS A 205 10.17 16.11 8.92
C HIS A 205 10.32 15.91 7.40
N SER A 206 9.23 15.62 6.70
CA SER A 206 9.20 15.68 5.24
C SER A 206 9.64 17.06 4.75
N ASN A 207 10.42 17.10 3.66
CA ASN A 207 11.04 18.34 3.14
C ASN A 207 10.01 19.43 2.78
N ASN A 208 8.78 19.02 2.46
CA ASN A 208 7.65 19.90 2.19
C ASN A 208 6.52 19.63 3.21
N ALA A 209 5.73 20.66 3.46
CA ALA A 209 4.35 20.49 3.91
C ALA A 209 3.45 20.45 2.66
N TYR A 210 2.50 19.53 2.66
CA TYR A 210 1.56 19.29 1.56
C TYR A 210 0.21 19.86 1.94
N SER A 211 -0.61 20.30 0.98
CA SER A 211 -1.88 20.97 1.27
C SER A 211 -2.96 20.61 0.27
N LEU A 212 -4.17 20.35 0.77
CA LEU A 212 -5.37 20.09 -0.04
C LEU A 212 -6.48 21.08 0.30
N SER A 213 -7.36 21.33 -0.66
CA SER A 213 -8.61 22.04 -0.39
C SER A 213 -9.59 21.13 0.36
N ILE A 214 -10.22 21.63 1.42
CA ILE A 214 -11.36 20.98 2.07
C ILE A 214 -12.63 21.70 1.60
N TRP A 215 -13.56 20.99 0.97
CA TRP A 215 -14.82 21.56 0.50
C TRP A 215 -16.01 21.02 1.30
N VAL A 216 -16.93 21.91 1.69
CA VAL A 216 -18.16 21.51 2.37
C VAL A 216 -19.19 21.01 1.37
N CYS A 217 -19.77 19.84 1.63
CA CYS A 217 -20.90 19.31 0.87
C CYS A 217 -22.19 20.10 1.19
N GLY A 218 -22.37 21.23 0.49
CA GLY A 218 -23.42 22.23 0.74
C GLY A 218 -24.83 21.80 0.31
N GLY A 219 -25.57 21.12 1.20
CA GLY A 219 -26.90 20.55 0.87
C GLY A 219 -28.05 20.78 1.86
N GLY A 220 -27.79 21.37 3.03
CA GLY A 220 -28.83 21.72 4.02
C GLY A 220 -29.22 20.59 4.99
N VAL A 221 -29.38 20.97 6.26
CA VAL A 221 -29.45 20.10 7.44
C VAL A 221 -28.12 19.38 7.69
N LEU A 222 -27.54 19.60 8.87
CA LEU A 222 -26.54 18.70 9.42
C LEU A 222 -27.21 17.33 9.54
N GLY A 223 -26.87 16.40 8.65
CA GLY A 223 -27.05 14.99 8.97
C GLY A 223 -26.39 14.74 10.33
N PRO A 224 -27.02 14.00 11.24
CA PRO A 224 -26.36 13.66 12.49
C PRO A 224 -25.00 13.00 12.16
N PRO A 225 -23.96 13.17 13.02
CA PRO A 225 -22.69 12.45 12.85
C PRO A 225 -22.99 10.97 12.64
N PRO A 226 -22.24 10.25 11.77
CA PRO A 226 -22.66 8.97 11.21
C PRO A 226 -23.35 8.09 12.24
N THR A 227 -24.68 7.99 12.17
CA THR A 227 -25.47 7.20 13.13
C THR A 227 -25.38 5.71 12.82
N GLY A 228 -24.33 5.30 12.12
CA GLY A 228 -23.89 3.92 12.10
C GLY A 228 -23.48 3.56 13.51
N GLU A 229 -24.02 2.45 14.00
CA GLU A 229 -23.29 1.67 14.99
C GLU A 229 -21.89 1.39 14.41
N ALA A 230 -20.86 1.25 15.27
CA ALA A 230 -19.59 0.69 14.80
C ALA A 230 -19.87 -0.62 14.05
N ASP A 231 -19.05 -0.98 13.06
CA ASP A 231 -19.17 -2.26 12.39
C ASP A 231 -17.80 -2.91 12.22
N ILE A 232 -17.72 -4.19 12.58
CA ILE A 232 -16.49 -4.98 12.42
C ILE A 232 -16.63 -5.68 11.07
N VAL A 233 -16.11 -5.03 10.03
CA VAL A 233 -16.19 -5.51 8.64
C VAL A 233 -15.37 -6.78 8.47
N SER A 234 -14.23 -6.88 9.15
CA SER A 234 -13.49 -8.14 9.29
C SER A 234 -12.80 -8.27 10.65
N PHE A 235 -12.74 -9.50 11.14
CA PHE A 235 -11.83 -9.91 12.23
C PHE A 235 -11.58 -11.41 12.08
N PHE A 236 -10.37 -11.78 11.68
CA PHE A 236 -10.05 -13.17 11.35
C PHE A 236 -8.60 -13.53 11.69
N GLY A 237 -8.36 -14.84 11.72
CA GLY A 237 -7.07 -15.46 11.97
C GLY A 237 -7.16 -16.97 11.69
N PRO A 238 -6.03 -17.70 11.71
CA PRO A 238 -6.03 -19.11 11.37
C PRO A 238 -6.85 -19.94 12.36
N ALA A 239 -7.87 -20.66 11.89
CA ALA A 239 -8.69 -21.52 12.76
C ALA A 239 -7.88 -22.64 13.44
N ARG A 240 -6.73 -23.02 12.85
CA ARG A 240 -5.79 -24.02 13.35
C ARG A 240 -4.35 -23.63 13.06
N VAL A 241 -3.47 -23.85 14.03
CA VAL A 241 -2.00 -23.75 13.90
C VAL A 241 -1.32 -24.85 14.71
N THR A 242 -0.01 -24.97 14.58
CA THR A 242 0.85 -25.85 15.37
C THR A 242 1.63 -25.05 16.40
N ALA A 243 1.91 -25.63 17.57
CA ALA A 243 2.76 -24.99 18.56
C ALA A 243 4.17 -24.72 17.97
N GLY A 244 4.64 -23.48 18.05
CA GLY A 244 5.84 -22.98 17.38
C GLY A 244 5.58 -22.17 16.10
N ASP A 245 4.36 -22.17 15.56
CA ASP A 245 4.02 -21.37 14.37
C ASP A 245 3.92 -19.87 14.69
N ILE A 246 3.96 -19.05 13.65
CA ILE A 246 3.59 -17.63 13.72
C ILE A 246 2.11 -17.52 13.32
N VAL A 247 1.31 -16.98 14.22
CA VAL A 247 -0.09 -16.60 13.99
C VAL A 247 -0.12 -15.15 13.51
N LEU A 248 -0.96 -14.88 12.52
CA LEU A 248 -1.36 -13.53 12.12
C LEU A 248 -2.88 -13.41 12.33
N ILE A 249 -3.31 -12.30 12.90
CA ILE A 249 -4.72 -11.93 13.09
C ILE A 249 -4.90 -10.56 12.44
N GLU A 250 -5.97 -10.39 11.68
CA GLU A 250 -6.23 -9.18 10.89
C GLU A 250 -7.64 -8.66 11.19
N TRP A 251 -7.83 -7.35 11.16
CA TRP A 251 -9.14 -6.73 11.32
C TRP A 251 -9.32 -5.46 10.49
N ASP A 252 -10.59 -5.13 10.26
CA ASP A 252 -11.04 -3.90 9.61
C ASP A 252 -12.37 -3.47 10.25
N VAL A 253 -12.44 -2.21 10.69
CA VAL A 253 -13.52 -1.67 11.52
C VAL A 253 -13.94 -0.28 11.04
N PHE A 254 -15.23 -0.15 10.71
CA PHE A 254 -15.83 1.10 10.24
C PHE A 254 -16.68 1.78 11.32
N ASN A 255 -16.81 3.11 11.23
CA ASN A 255 -17.64 3.96 12.10
C ASN A 255 -17.36 3.82 13.61
N ALA A 256 -16.18 3.32 13.99
CA ALA A 256 -15.74 3.25 15.37
C ALA A 256 -14.98 4.53 15.78
N CYS A 257 -15.16 4.97 17.02
CA CYS A 257 -14.28 5.96 17.64
C CYS A 257 -13.01 5.30 18.24
N LYS A 258 -13.15 4.08 18.77
CA LYS A 258 -12.05 3.30 19.35
C LYS A 258 -12.22 1.83 19.02
N VAL A 259 -11.10 1.15 18.81
CA VAL A 259 -11.02 -0.31 18.62
C VAL A 259 -10.10 -0.90 19.67
N PHE A 260 -10.44 -2.07 20.20
CA PHE A 260 -9.64 -2.78 21.20
C PHE A 260 -9.48 -4.24 20.82
N LEU A 261 -8.24 -4.74 20.86
CA LEU A 261 -7.92 -6.15 20.74
C LEU A 261 -7.49 -6.69 22.12
N ASP A 262 -8.24 -7.68 22.62
CA ASP A 262 -8.04 -8.29 23.94
C ASP A 262 -7.99 -7.27 25.09
N GLY A 263 -8.73 -6.15 24.91
CA GLY A 263 -8.82 -5.04 25.86
C GLY A 263 -7.74 -3.96 25.72
N ASN A 264 -6.78 -4.10 24.80
CA ASN A 264 -5.79 -3.08 24.48
C ASN A 264 -6.27 -2.24 23.30
N GLU A 265 -6.15 -0.92 23.37
CA GLU A 265 -6.54 -0.03 22.27
C GLU A 265 -5.60 -0.23 21.05
N VAL A 266 -6.19 -0.34 19.85
CA VAL A 266 -5.51 -0.62 18.58
C VAL A 266 -6.08 0.26 17.46
N ASN A 267 -5.38 0.29 16.31
CA ASN A 267 -5.84 0.97 15.10
C ASN A 267 -7.11 0.31 14.51
N HIS A 268 -7.85 1.06 13.69
CA HIS A 268 -9.13 0.62 13.12
C HIS A 268 -9.00 -0.51 12.10
N ALA A 269 -7.92 -0.51 11.32
CA ALA A 269 -7.50 -1.62 10.49
C ALA A 269 -6.01 -1.88 10.76
N ASP A 270 -5.64 -3.11 11.11
CA ASP A 270 -4.27 -3.49 11.46
C ASP A 270 -4.11 -5.02 11.50
N THR A 271 -2.90 -5.48 11.82
CA THR A 271 -2.58 -6.89 12.02
C THR A 271 -1.80 -7.15 13.31
N LEU A 272 -2.08 -8.26 13.99
CA LEU A 272 -1.31 -8.76 15.13
C LEU A 272 -0.59 -10.06 14.75
N GLY A 273 0.73 -10.00 14.65
CA GLY A 273 1.60 -11.17 14.53
C GLY A 273 2.15 -11.63 15.88
N TYR A 274 2.02 -12.92 16.22
CA TYR A 274 2.68 -13.51 17.39
C TYR A 274 3.14 -14.96 17.16
N SER A 275 4.19 -15.39 17.85
CA SER A 275 4.63 -16.80 17.82
C SER A 275 3.96 -17.60 18.94
N VAL A 276 3.37 -18.74 18.57
CA VAL A 276 2.78 -19.68 19.53
C VAL A 276 3.88 -20.40 20.29
N PRO A 277 3.90 -20.41 21.64
CA PRO A 277 4.90 -21.13 22.40
C PRO A 277 4.92 -22.63 22.06
N SER A 278 6.11 -23.16 21.73
CA SER A 278 6.30 -24.56 21.31
C SER A 278 5.81 -25.63 22.30
N ASN A 279 5.54 -25.23 23.55
CA ASN A 279 5.01 -26.07 24.63
C ASN A 279 3.49 -26.00 24.82
N GLU A 280 2.75 -25.14 24.11
CA GLU A 280 1.31 -24.92 24.29
C GLU A 280 0.43 -25.70 23.30
N GLY A 281 0.82 -26.94 23.05
CA GLY A 281 0.03 -27.87 22.26
C GLY A 281 -1.31 -28.24 22.88
N ASN A 282 -2.35 -28.31 22.04
CA ASN A 282 -3.75 -28.63 22.39
C ASN A 282 -4.47 -27.54 23.21
N THR A 283 -4.00 -26.31 23.14
CA THR A 283 -4.68 -25.11 23.67
C THR A 283 -5.58 -24.48 22.59
N THR A 284 -6.60 -23.72 23.00
CA THR A 284 -7.31 -22.80 22.09
C THR A 284 -7.12 -21.38 22.61
N TYR A 285 -6.59 -20.47 21.78
CA TYR A 285 -6.60 -19.04 22.08
C TYR A 285 -7.85 -18.42 21.48
N THR A 286 -8.55 -17.58 22.25
CA THR A 286 -9.68 -16.78 21.76
C THR A 286 -9.32 -15.32 21.90
N HIS A 287 -9.28 -14.62 20.77
CA HIS A 287 -9.06 -13.19 20.68
C HIS A 287 -10.41 -12.48 20.52
N SER A 288 -10.54 -11.30 21.13
CA SER A 288 -11.77 -10.51 21.10
C SER A 288 -11.47 -9.10 20.59
N LEU A 289 -12.09 -8.75 19.47
CA LEU A 289 -12.07 -7.39 18.94
C LEU A 289 -13.34 -6.67 19.38
N VAL A 290 -13.18 -5.47 19.92
CA VAL A 290 -14.25 -4.61 20.44
C VAL A 290 -14.18 -3.26 19.73
N ALA A 291 -15.28 -2.83 19.13
CA ALA A 291 -15.39 -1.55 18.44
C ALA A 291 -16.45 -0.68 19.11
N TRP A 292 -16.08 0.52 19.56
CA TRP A 292 -17.01 1.49 20.14
C TRP A 292 -17.46 2.48 19.07
N GLY A 293 -18.77 2.66 18.88
CA GLY A 293 -19.34 3.61 17.93
C GLY A 293 -18.97 5.08 18.18
N ALA A 294 -19.46 5.95 17.29
CA ALA A 294 -19.02 7.35 17.14
C ALA A 294 -19.09 8.24 18.40
N SER A 295 -19.81 7.85 19.45
CA SER A 295 -19.90 8.56 20.74
C SER A 295 -18.71 8.31 21.68
N CYS A 296 -17.83 7.35 21.38
CA CYS A 296 -16.65 6.99 22.19
C CYS A 296 -16.94 6.51 23.63
N ASP A 297 -18.21 6.29 23.99
CA ASP A 297 -18.68 6.09 25.37
C ASP A 297 -19.26 4.68 25.62
N ASN A 298 -18.85 3.71 24.78
CA ASN A 298 -19.28 2.30 24.74
C ASN A 298 -20.79 2.02 24.58
N THR A 299 -21.64 3.04 24.42
CA THR A 299 -23.10 2.86 24.29
C THR A 299 -23.53 2.11 23.02
N THR A 300 -22.66 2.09 22.00
CA THR A 300 -22.85 1.39 20.72
C THR A 300 -21.64 0.49 20.42
N GLU A 301 -21.42 -0.51 21.27
CA GLU A 301 -20.34 -1.49 21.12
C GLU A 301 -20.70 -2.63 20.15
N LYS A 302 -19.76 -2.99 19.26
CA LYS A 302 -19.73 -4.31 18.62
C LYS A 302 -18.58 -5.14 19.18
N THR A 303 -18.77 -6.45 19.17
CA THR A 303 -17.73 -7.43 19.54
C THR A 303 -17.68 -8.51 18.47
N SER A 304 -16.47 -8.92 18.08
CA SER A 304 -16.22 -10.11 17.28
C SER A 304 -15.14 -10.97 17.94
N GLN A 305 -15.11 -12.27 17.64
CA GLN A 305 -14.17 -13.21 18.24
C GLN A 305 -13.57 -14.18 17.22
N VAL A 306 -12.26 -14.37 17.32
CA VAL A 306 -11.50 -15.39 16.57
C VAL A 306 -10.98 -16.42 17.55
N SER A 307 -11.17 -17.71 17.25
CA SER A 307 -10.65 -18.80 18.07
C SER A 307 -9.70 -19.68 17.26
N ILE A 308 -8.48 -19.82 17.78
CA ILE A 308 -7.32 -20.45 17.13
C ILE A 308 -6.98 -21.74 17.89
N GLN A 309 -7.22 -22.89 17.27
CA GLN A 309 -6.88 -24.19 17.87
C GLN A 309 -5.41 -24.52 17.62
N VAL A 310 -4.62 -24.63 18.68
CA VAL A 310 -3.22 -25.01 18.60
C VAL A 310 -3.07 -26.51 18.72
N SER A 311 -2.54 -27.15 17.69
CA SER A 311 -2.13 -28.55 17.72
C SER A 311 -0.76 -28.67 18.38
N ALA A 312 -0.51 -29.75 19.13
CA ALA A 312 0.84 -30.01 19.63
C ALA A 312 1.86 -30.04 18.50
N ALA A 313 2.99 -29.34 18.69
CA ALA A 313 4.17 -29.44 17.84
C ALA A 313 4.43 -30.92 17.58
N GLY A 314 4.44 -31.31 16.30
CA GLY A 314 4.44 -32.71 15.87
C GLY A 314 5.57 -33.49 16.51
N GLY A 315 5.30 -34.06 17.69
CA GLY A 315 6.25 -34.85 18.45
C GLY A 315 6.64 -36.01 17.57
N ASN A 316 7.87 -35.98 17.06
CA ASN A 316 8.37 -36.93 16.08
C ASN A 316 8.47 -38.30 16.78
N ASN A 317 7.34 -39.00 16.81
CA ASN A 317 7.08 -40.22 17.54
C ASN A 317 7.80 -41.36 16.82
N ASN A 318 9.12 -41.32 16.91
CA ASN A 318 10.04 -42.38 16.52
C ASN A 318 9.96 -43.53 17.55
N GLY A 319 8.73 -43.99 17.80
CA GLY A 319 8.43 -45.17 18.60
C GLY A 319 8.83 -46.38 17.78
N GLY A 320 10.01 -46.94 18.08
CA GLY A 320 10.59 -48.09 17.40
C GLY A 320 9.74 -49.36 17.53
N GLY A 321 8.68 -49.46 16.75
CA GLY A 321 7.86 -50.65 16.57
C GLY A 321 8.41 -51.54 15.45
N ASN A 322 9.33 -52.43 15.80
CA ASN A 322 9.90 -53.38 14.85
C ASN A 322 8.91 -54.51 14.51
N ASN A 323 8.40 -54.57 13.27
CA ASN A 323 8.06 -55.85 12.66
C ASN A 323 7.95 -55.82 11.12
N GLY A 324 8.44 -56.89 10.50
CA GLY A 324 8.64 -56.95 9.06
C GLY A 324 7.38 -57.10 8.20
N GLY A 325 7.48 -56.53 6.99
CA GLY A 325 6.97 -57.12 5.76
C GLY A 325 5.46 -57.03 5.50
N ASN A 326 5.03 -55.98 4.81
CA ASN A 326 4.01 -56.12 3.78
C ASN A 326 4.23 -55.13 2.62
N ALA A 327 3.71 -55.45 1.45
CA ALA A 327 3.92 -54.68 0.23
C ALA A 327 2.93 -53.52 0.07
N GLY A 328 3.36 -52.45 -0.60
CA GLY A 328 2.53 -51.80 -1.63
C GLY A 328 1.47 -50.78 -1.19
N ASN A 329 1.21 -50.56 0.09
CA ASN A 329 0.46 -49.36 0.51
C ASN A 329 1.45 -48.19 0.60
N GLY A 330 1.53 -47.39 -0.47
CA GLY A 330 2.19 -46.09 -0.44
C GLY A 330 1.41 -45.18 0.50
N GLY A 331 1.90 -45.07 1.74
CA GLY A 331 1.23 -44.29 2.78
C GLY A 331 1.28 -42.80 2.48
N ASP A 332 0.22 -42.09 2.85
CA ASP A 332 0.15 -40.65 2.68
C ASP A 332 1.32 -39.98 3.42
N THR A 333 1.95 -39.01 2.75
CA THR A 333 3.12 -38.29 3.25
C THR A 333 2.81 -36.81 3.37
N VAL A 334 3.27 -36.18 4.45
CA VAL A 334 3.13 -34.73 4.66
C VAL A 334 4.24 -34.01 3.89
N VAL A 335 3.84 -33.08 3.02
CA VAL A 335 4.72 -32.18 2.26
C VAL A 335 4.47 -30.74 2.70
N ARG A 336 5.54 -30.02 3.02
CA ARG A 336 5.51 -28.64 3.53
C ARG A 336 5.65 -27.61 2.41
N PHE A 337 4.60 -26.83 2.17
CA PHE A 337 4.63 -25.71 1.23
C PHE A 337 5.05 -24.44 1.95
N HIS A 338 6.26 -23.93 1.65
CA HIS A 338 6.75 -22.66 2.14
C HIS A 338 6.38 -21.53 1.18
N ASN A 339 5.94 -20.40 1.71
CA ASN A 339 5.77 -19.17 0.93
C ASN A 339 6.99 -18.25 1.10
N ASN A 340 7.76 -18.12 0.03
CA ASN A 340 8.90 -17.22 -0.14
C ASN A 340 8.62 -16.18 -1.25
N SER A 341 7.35 -15.86 -1.47
CA SER A 341 6.90 -14.76 -2.33
C SER A 341 6.65 -13.50 -1.48
N SER A 342 6.62 -12.33 -2.11
CA SER A 342 6.42 -11.05 -1.40
C SER A 342 5.00 -10.87 -0.84
N HIS A 343 4.03 -11.65 -1.29
CA HIS A 343 2.63 -11.57 -0.88
C HIS A 343 2.15 -12.85 -0.20
N HIS A 344 0.89 -12.86 0.25
CA HIS A 344 0.24 -14.06 0.76
C HIS A 344 -0.20 -14.97 -0.39
N ILE A 345 -0.08 -16.29 -0.21
CA ILE A 345 -0.68 -17.25 -1.13
C ILE A 345 -2.15 -17.42 -0.72
N VAL A 346 -3.05 -16.97 -1.60
CA VAL A 346 -4.52 -17.01 -1.43
C VAL A 346 -5.18 -18.14 -2.22
N GLU A 347 -4.43 -18.76 -3.13
CA GLU A 347 -4.83 -19.91 -3.92
C GLU A 347 -3.70 -20.93 -3.91
N LEU A 348 -4.01 -22.19 -3.60
CA LEU A 348 -3.09 -23.31 -3.73
C LEU A 348 -3.88 -24.53 -4.15
N GLN A 349 -3.54 -25.07 -5.31
CA GLN A 349 -4.12 -26.29 -5.86
C GLN A 349 -3.07 -27.41 -5.90
N ILE A 350 -3.48 -28.65 -5.62
CA ILE A 350 -2.66 -29.86 -5.82
C ILE A 350 -3.47 -30.82 -6.70
N ASP A 351 -2.87 -31.28 -7.80
CA ASP A 351 -3.50 -32.11 -8.83
C ASP A 351 -4.85 -31.55 -9.34
N GLY A 352 -4.96 -30.22 -9.39
CA GLY A 352 -6.18 -29.50 -9.78
C GLY A 352 -7.30 -29.48 -8.73
N GLN A 353 -7.04 -29.96 -7.50
CA GLN A 353 -7.92 -29.78 -6.35
C GLN A 353 -7.44 -28.60 -5.50
N GLU A 354 -8.33 -27.68 -5.18
CA GLU A 354 -8.01 -26.54 -4.34
C GLU A 354 -7.87 -26.96 -2.86
N VAL A 355 -6.73 -26.64 -2.25
CA VAL A 355 -6.40 -26.97 -0.86
C VAL A 355 -6.65 -25.79 0.07
N ILE A 356 -6.34 -24.56 -0.38
CA ILE A 356 -6.77 -23.33 0.29
C ILE A 356 -8.22 -23.06 -0.12
N LEU A 357 -9.17 -23.58 0.66
CA LEU A 357 -10.60 -23.51 0.32
C LEU A 357 -11.14 -22.07 0.27
N THR A 358 -12.18 -21.86 -0.52
CA THR A 358 -12.84 -20.55 -0.74
C THR A 358 -13.61 -20.00 0.46
N GLU A 359 -14.00 -20.83 1.42
CA GLU A 359 -15.00 -20.46 2.46
C GLU A 359 -14.37 -20.03 3.80
N ALA A 360 -13.08 -20.25 3.99
CA ALA A 360 -12.31 -19.75 5.13
C ALA A 360 -11.03 -19.12 4.58
N GLN A 361 -10.77 -17.85 4.94
CA GLN A 361 -9.67 -16.99 4.43
C GLN A 361 -8.28 -17.51 4.86
N THR A 362 -7.95 -18.72 4.42
CA THR A 362 -6.76 -19.45 4.81
C THR A 362 -5.61 -18.94 3.96
N ILE A 363 -4.99 -17.84 4.38
CA ILE A 363 -3.77 -17.36 3.75
C ILE A 363 -2.59 -18.23 4.16
N LEU A 364 -1.76 -18.62 3.19
CA LEU A 364 -0.40 -19.03 3.48
C LEU A 364 0.45 -17.74 3.47
N ALA A 365 0.65 -17.17 4.66
CA ALA A 365 1.29 -15.88 4.88
C ALA A 365 2.73 -15.82 4.33
N ASN A 366 3.26 -14.60 4.10
CA ASN A 366 4.65 -14.40 3.66
C ASN A 366 5.61 -14.96 4.74
N GLY A 367 6.60 -15.75 4.33
CA GLY A 367 7.51 -16.48 5.23
C GLY A 367 6.88 -17.67 5.96
N GLY A 368 5.56 -17.87 5.82
CA GLY A 368 4.82 -18.97 6.44
C GLY A 368 5.04 -20.31 5.74
N TYR A 369 4.42 -21.35 6.32
CA TYR A 369 4.34 -22.66 5.69
C TYR A 369 2.98 -23.33 5.92
N LEU A 370 2.61 -24.25 5.03
CA LEU A 370 1.41 -25.08 5.12
C LEU A 370 1.79 -26.55 4.89
N ASP A 371 1.51 -27.41 5.87
CA ASP A 371 1.72 -28.85 5.77
C ASP A 371 0.51 -29.53 5.13
N ILE A 372 0.72 -30.23 4.02
CA ILE A 372 -0.34 -30.90 3.26
C ILE A 372 -0.03 -32.39 3.13
N THR A 373 -0.98 -33.23 3.55
CA THR A 373 -0.93 -34.68 3.37
C THR A 373 -1.29 -35.04 1.94
N VAL A 374 -0.37 -35.67 1.21
CA VAL A 374 -0.58 -36.16 -0.16
C VAL A 374 -0.40 -37.69 -0.24
N PRO A 375 -1.07 -38.39 -1.18
CA PRO A 375 -0.79 -39.79 -1.46
C PRO A 375 0.67 -40.04 -1.86
N ALA A 376 1.12 -41.29 -1.88
CA ALA A 376 2.44 -41.60 -2.43
C ALA A 376 2.47 -41.45 -3.96
N GLY A 377 3.38 -40.64 -4.50
CA GLY A 377 3.52 -40.44 -5.94
C GLY A 377 4.19 -39.13 -6.34
N SER A 378 4.01 -38.80 -7.62
CA SER A 378 4.34 -37.48 -8.19
C SER A 378 3.06 -36.69 -8.35
N HIS A 379 3.10 -35.43 -7.94
CA HIS A 379 1.98 -34.51 -7.89
C HIS A 379 2.36 -33.22 -8.63
N ASN A 380 1.37 -32.47 -9.08
CA ASN A 380 1.55 -31.10 -9.54
C ASN A 380 0.87 -30.15 -8.55
N TYR A 381 1.45 -28.97 -8.34
CA TYR A 381 0.78 -27.88 -7.63
C TYR A 381 0.66 -26.66 -8.54
N ALA A 382 -0.31 -25.79 -8.27
CA ALA A 382 -0.40 -24.43 -8.79
C ALA A 382 -0.70 -23.48 -7.63
N ALA A 383 -0.23 -22.24 -7.69
CA ALA A 383 -0.43 -21.27 -6.60
C ALA A 383 -0.85 -19.91 -7.15
N GLY A 384 -1.52 -19.12 -6.32
CA GLY A 384 -1.87 -17.73 -6.60
C GLY A 384 -1.50 -16.85 -5.42
N ALA A 385 -0.59 -15.91 -5.63
CA ALA A 385 -0.29 -14.88 -4.64
C ALA A 385 -1.27 -13.72 -4.79
N GLY A 386 -1.73 -13.15 -3.69
CA GLY A 386 -2.81 -12.16 -3.71
C GLY A 386 -3.26 -11.71 -2.33
N PHE A 387 -4.49 -11.19 -2.28
CA PHE A 387 -5.18 -10.78 -1.05
C PHE A 387 -6.64 -11.24 -1.06
N TRP A 388 -7.29 -11.18 0.10
CA TRP A 388 -8.74 -11.34 0.21
C TRP A 388 -9.40 -9.97 0.31
N SER A 389 -10.53 -9.78 -0.37
CA SER A 389 -11.36 -8.57 -0.22
C SER A 389 -12.82 -8.93 -0.47
N GLY A 390 -13.72 -8.46 0.41
CA GLY A 390 -15.16 -8.76 0.32
C GLY A 390 -15.51 -10.26 0.34
N GLY A 391 -14.67 -11.10 0.96
CA GLY A 391 -14.80 -12.56 0.93
C GLY A 391 -14.39 -13.23 -0.39
N LEU A 392 -13.85 -12.48 -1.35
CA LEU A 392 -13.33 -12.98 -2.63
C LEU A 392 -11.80 -13.05 -2.62
N LYS A 393 -11.26 -14.07 -3.29
CA LYS A 393 -9.82 -14.20 -3.57
C LYS A 393 -9.44 -13.29 -4.73
N ASN A 394 -8.52 -12.36 -4.50
CA ASN A 394 -7.94 -11.51 -5.52
C ASN A 394 -6.52 -11.98 -5.80
N SER A 395 -6.39 -12.97 -6.68
CA SER A 395 -5.10 -13.50 -7.14
C SER A 395 -4.42 -12.44 -8.02
N ILE A 396 -3.28 -11.92 -7.54
CA ILE A 396 -2.41 -10.94 -8.20
C ILE A 396 -1.48 -11.65 -9.20
N TYR A 397 -0.87 -12.74 -8.74
CA TYR A 397 0.07 -13.52 -9.54
C TYR A 397 -0.40 -14.96 -9.61
N PRO A 398 -0.97 -15.43 -10.75
CA PRO A 398 -1.09 -16.85 -11.01
C PRO A 398 0.32 -17.42 -11.20
N MET A 399 0.86 -18.04 -10.15
CA MET A 399 2.21 -18.56 -10.14
C MET A 399 2.24 -19.88 -10.94
N PRO A 400 3.13 -20.01 -11.94
CA PRO A 400 3.21 -21.21 -12.75
C PRO A 400 3.55 -22.39 -11.85
N GLY A 401 2.69 -23.39 -11.93
CA GLY A 401 2.77 -24.58 -11.12
C GLY A 401 4.04 -25.40 -11.32
N GLY A 402 4.38 -26.20 -10.31
CA GLY A 402 5.52 -27.12 -10.34
C GLY A 402 5.10 -28.56 -10.08
N SER A 403 6.00 -29.50 -10.38
CA SER A 403 5.86 -30.90 -9.99
C SER A 403 6.67 -31.19 -8.73
N PHE A 404 6.12 -31.97 -7.80
CA PHE A 404 6.80 -32.47 -6.61
C PHE A 404 6.48 -33.96 -6.40
N SER A 405 7.17 -34.61 -5.47
CA SER A 405 6.82 -35.94 -4.99
C SER A 405 6.53 -35.96 -3.50
N ASP A 406 5.84 -37.00 -3.05
CA ASP A 406 5.74 -37.39 -1.65
C ASP A 406 7.12 -37.36 -0.93
N GLN A 407 8.17 -37.78 -1.63
CA GLN A 407 9.54 -37.80 -1.12
C GLN A 407 10.23 -36.42 -1.07
N SER A 408 9.69 -35.38 -1.73
CA SER A 408 10.29 -34.04 -1.72
C SER A 408 10.33 -33.41 -0.33
N ARG A 409 9.38 -33.78 0.56
CA ARG A 409 9.14 -33.26 1.93
C ARG A 409 8.81 -31.77 2.03
N SER A 410 9.31 -30.93 1.13
CA SER A 410 8.91 -29.53 1.02
C SER A 410 8.85 -29.05 -0.43
N VAL A 411 8.08 -27.99 -0.63
CA VAL A 411 7.95 -27.19 -1.85
C VAL A 411 8.12 -25.73 -1.44
N THR A 412 8.83 -24.94 -2.24
CA THR A 412 8.95 -23.49 -2.01
C THR A 412 8.28 -22.73 -3.14
N ILE A 413 7.24 -21.98 -2.80
CA ILE A 413 6.57 -21.05 -3.68
C ILE A 413 7.38 -19.74 -3.63
N ASN A 414 7.83 -19.26 -4.79
CA ASN A 414 8.59 -18.02 -4.93
C ASN A 414 7.81 -17.05 -5.82
N ASP A 415 8.13 -15.76 -5.75
CA ASP A 415 7.56 -14.79 -6.68
C ASP A 415 7.80 -15.13 -8.16
N PRO A 416 6.86 -14.77 -9.06
CA PRO A 416 7.15 -14.78 -10.49
C PRO A 416 8.24 -13.77 -10.82
N SER A 417 9.15 -14.15 -11.72
CA SER A 417 10.16 -13.24 -12.27
C SER A 417 9.52 -12.05 -12.99
N ILE A 418 10.23 -10.92 -13.08
CA ILE A 418 9.74 -9.75 -13.82
C ILE A 418 9.41 -10.07 -15.28
N THR A 419 10.15 -11.01 -15.90
CA THR A 419 9.86 -11.41 -17.28
C THR A 419 8.51 -12.12 -17.39
N GLN A 420 8.20 -13.02 -16.46
CA GLN A 420 6.87 -13.65 -16.38
C GLN A 420 5.74 -12.65 -16.13
N ILE A 421 5.95 -11.62 -15.30
CA ILE A 421 4.93 -10.58 -15.07
C ILE A 421 4.72 -9.76 -16.36
N MET A 422 5.80 -9.25 -16.97
CA MET A 422 5.72 -8.43 -18.18
C MET A 422 5.28 -9.21 -19.44
N THR A 423 5.41 -10.55 -19.49
CA THR A 423 4.82 -11.33 -20.57
C THR A 423 3.47 -11.96 -20.25
N GLN A 424 2.92 -11.70 -19.04
CA GLN A 424 1.73 -12.40 -18.52
C GLN A 424 1.85 -13.93 -18.69
N TYR A 425 3.03 -14.47 -18.36
CA TYR A 425 3.43 -15.87 -18.49
C TYR A 425 3.50 -16.41 -19.94
N GLY A 426 3.35 -15.56 -20.94
CA GLY A 426 3.57 -15.86 -22.36
C GLY A 426 5.03 -15.70 -22.82
N ASN A 427 5.24 -15.79 -24.14
CA ASN A 427 6.53 -15.49 -24.76
C ASN A 427 6.79 -13.99 -24.92
N SER A 428 5.72 -13.19 -25.02
CA SER A 428 5.78 -11.73 -25.09
C SER A 428 4.54 -11.10 -24.49
N GLY A 429 4.64 -9.83 -24.07
CA GLY A 429 3.51 -9.04 -23.56
C GLY A 429 3.52 -7.63 -24.11
N TYR A 430 2.41 -7.24 -24.76
CA TYR A 430 2.24 -5.92 -25.36
C TYR A 430 1.52 -4.99 -24.38
N PHE A 431 2.05 -3.78 -24.19
CA PHE A 431 1.52 -2.75 -23.33
C PHE A 431 1.41 -1.46 -24.12
N GLY A 432 0.19 -0.96 -24.33
CA GLY A 432 -0.08 0.27 -25.10
C GLY A 432 -0.60 1.39 -24.19
N GLY A 433 -0.16 2.61 -24.44
CA GLY A 433 -0.51 3.82 -23.68
C GLY A 433 -0.56 5.06 -24.56
N PHE A 434 -1.31 6.08 -24.14
CA PHE A 434 -1.48 7.33 -24.87
C PHE A 434 -0.81 8.50 -24.14
N TYR A 435 -0.22 9.42 -24.90
CA TYR A 435 0.36 10.65 -24.36
C TYR A 435 0.08 11.84 -25.29
N TRP A 436 0.32 13.05 -24.79
CA TRP A 436 0.18 14.28 -25.57
C TRP A 436 1.54 14.96 -25.72
N ASP A 437 1.95 15.22 -26.95
CA ASP A 437 2.98 16.22 -27.22
C ASP A 437 2.28 17.50 -27.70
N ASN A 438 2.32 18.53 -26.85
CA ASN A 438 1.57 19.78 -26.99
C ASN A 438 0.06 19.58 -27.17
N THR A 439 -0.43 19.55 -28.40
CA THR A 439 -1.85 19.38 -28.76
C THR A 439 -2.11 18.15 -29.62
N THR A 440 -1.08 17.33 -29.87
CA THR A 440 -1.18 16.15 -30.71
C THR A 440 -1.13 14.90 -29.83
N PRO A 441 -2.15 14.02 -29.90
CA PRO A 441 -2.11 12.74 -29.21
C PRO A 441 -1.24 11.75 -29.97
N TYR A 442 -0.46 10.97 -29.23
CA TYR A 442 0.41 9.90 -29.73
C TYR A 442 0.14 8.61 -28.96
N CYS A 443 0.41 7.47 -29.59
CA CYS A 443 0.41 6.18 -28.90
C CYS A 443 1.83 5.67 -28.72
N ALA A 444 2.19 5.31 -27.50
CA ALA A 444 3.43 4.61 -27.17
C ALA A 444 3.12 3.16 -26.82
N ALA A 445 3.99 2.22 -27.17
CA ALA A 445 3.84 0.84 -26.73
C ALA A 445 5.17 0.12 -26.48
N PHE A 446 5.17 -0.74 -25.47
CA PHE A 446 6.21 -1.73 -25.22
C PHE A 446 5.73 -3.11 -25.64
N ASN A 447 6.60 -3.91 -26.25
CA ASN A 447 6.44 -5.35 -26.35
C ASN A 447 7.60 -6.03 -25.63
N PHE A 448 7.34 -6.53 -24.42
CA PHE A 448 8.34 -7.24 -23.60
C PHE A 448 8.42 -8.71 -24.02
N TYR A 449 9.60 -9.32 -23.90
CA TYR A 449 9.86 -10.71 -24.26
C TYR A 449 10.38 -11.51 -23.06
N SER A 450 10.08 -12.82 -23.03
CA SER A 450 10.38 -13.68 -21.87
C SER A 450 11.88 -13.91 -21.61
N ASP A 451 12.75 -13.51 -22.55
CA ASP A 451 14.20 -13.49 -22.41
C ASP A 451 14.76 -12.22 -21.70
N GLY A 452 13.89 -11.26 -21.37
CA GLY A 452 14.28 -10.00 -20.74
C GLY A 452 14.56 -8.86 -21.71
N SER A 453 14.28 -9.02 -23.01
CA SER A 453 14.34 -7.94 -24.01
C SER A 453 13.00 -7.23 -24.22
N PHE A 454 13.01 -6.03 -24.81
CA PHE A 454 11.80 -5.34 -25.25
C PHE A 454 12.00 -4.63 -26.59
N ASP A 455 10.92 -4.46 -27.35
CA ASP A 455 10.79 -3.46 -28.41
C ASP A 455 9.88 -2.31 -27.93
N PHE A 456 10.16 -1.09 -28.38
CA PHE A 456 9.36 0.10 -28.12
C PHE A 456 8.89 0.75 -29.43
N TYR A 457 7.62 1.18 -29.45
CA TYR A 457 6.92 1.68 -30.63
C TYR A 457 6.28 3.03 -30.35
N ILE A 458 6.26 3.90 -31.37
CA ILE A 458 5.47 5.15 -31.38
C ILE A 458 4.57 5.12 -32.62
N ASP A 459 3.27 5.32 -32.43
CA ASP A 459 2.22 5.23 -33.46
C ASP A 459 2.33 3.95 -34.32
N GLY A 460 2.59 2.81 -33.67
CA GLY A 460 2.79 1.51 -34.30
C GLY A 460 4.10 1.36 -35.11
N THR A 461 4.94 2.38 -35.16
CA THR A 461 6.26 2.34 -35.80
C THR A 461 7.32 1.98 -34.76
N TRP A 462 8.17 0.98 -35.07
CA TRP A 462 9.30 0.61 -34.21
C TRP A 462 10.23 1.81 -34.03
N ASN A 463 10.56 2.12 -32.78
CA ASN A 463 11.36 3.27 -32.39
C ASN A 463 12.67 2.85 -31.72
N ASP A 464 12.63 1.87 -30.82
CA ASP A 464 13.80 1.46 -30.04
C ASP A 464 13.68 0.01 -29.51
N SER A 465 14.75 -0.54 -28.94
CA SER A 465 14.78 -1.88 -28.32
C SER A 465 15.83 -1.98 -27.22
N GLY A 466 15.55 -2.73 -26.15
CA GLY A 466 16.48 -2.84 -25.02
C GLY A 466 16.25 -4.06 -24.13
N THR A 467 16.67 -3.96 -22.87
CA THR A 467 16.46 -4.99 -21.83
C THR A 467 15.75 -4.44 -20.61
N TYR A 468 15.07 -5.29 -19.85
CA TYR A 468 14.38 -4.90 -18.61
C TYR A 468 14.70 -5.83 -17.44
N SER A 469 14.70 -5.28 -16.22
CA SER A 469 15.03 -6.01 -14.99
C SER A 469 14.20 -5.56 -13.79
N LEU A 470 14.09 -6.44 -12.80
CA LEU A 470 13.42 -6.15 -11.53
C LEU A 470 14.30 -5.19 -10.71
N VAL A 471 13.71 -4.11 -10.20
CA VAL A 471 14.35 -3.23 -9.21
C VAL A 471 13.92 -3.65 -7.81
N GLN A 472 12.62 -3.63 -7.53
CA GLN A 472 12.04 -4.02 -6.24
C GLN A 472 10.58 -4.47 -6.38
N ARG A 473 10.08 -5.16 -5.36
CA ARG A 473 8.64 -5.44 -5.18
C ARG A 473 8.10 -4.54 -4.08
N GLN A 474 6.87 -4.08 -4.23
CA GLN A 474 6.18 -3.26 -3.25
C GLN A 474 4.96 -4.04 -2.73
N PRO A 475 5.14 -4.87 -1.68
CA PRO A 475 4.11 -5.80 -1.26
C PRO A 475 2.82 -5.12 -0.79
N GLY A 476 2.93 -3.97 -0.11
CA GLY A 476 1.79 -3.20 0.40
C GLY A 476 0.96 -2.50 -0.67
N SER A 477 1.59 -1.97 -1.73
CA SER A 477 0.91 -1.31 -2.85
C SER A 477 0.56 -2.25 -4.01
N TYR A 478 0.79 -3.56 -3.84
CA TYR A 478 0.64 -4.60 -4.88
C TYR A 478 1.41 -4.30 -6.18
N GLY A 479 2.51 -3.57 -6.06
CA GLY A 479 3.29 -3.04 -7.17
C GLY A 479 4.63 -3.75 -7.40
N VAL A 480 5.19 -3.59 -8.59
CA VAL A 480 6.53 -4.04 -8.95
C VAL A 480 7.26 -2.94 -9.70
N VAL A 481 8.37 -2.47 -9.12
CA VAL A 481 9.25 -1.50 -9.77
C VAL A 481 10.27 -2.26 -10.61
N PHE A 482 10.39 -1.85 -11.86
CA PHE A 482 11.34 -2.39 -12.83
C PHE A 482 12.04 -1.24 -13.55
N ASN A 483 13.14 -1.56 -14.21
CA ASN A 483 13.83 -0.63 -15.10
C ASN A 483 13.87 -1.22 -16.50
N VAL A 484 13.70 -0.36 -17.50
CA VAL A 484 14.08 -0.64 -18.89
C VAL A 484 15.38 0.11 -19.20
N SER A 485 16.24 -0.46 -20.03
CA SER A 485 17.45 0.19 -20.50
C SER A 485 17.66 -0.06 -22.00
N SER A 486 17.94 1.02 -22.72
CA SER A 486 18.34 1.01 -24.13
C SER A 486 19.56 1.91 -24.31
N GLY A 487 20.65 1.36 -24.87
CA GLY A 487 21.89 2.10 -25.08
C GLY A 487 22.46 2.70 -23.79
N SER A 488 22.34 4.03 -23.64
CA SER A 488 22.72 4.79 -22.44
C SER A 488 21.54 5.33 -21.64
N GLU A 489 20.32 5.10 -22.09
CA GLU A 489 19.09 5.55 -21.45
C GLU A 489 18.54 4.45 -20.52
N GLN A 490 17.96 4.88 -19.41
CA GLN A 490 17.32 4.01 -18.44
C GLN A 490 16.10 4.72 -17.88
N PHE A 491 14.95 4.05 -17.95
CA PHE A 491 13.69 4.54 -17.41
C PHE A 491 13.19 3.54 -16.37
N ASN A 492 12.71 4.05 -15.23
CA ASN A 492 12.01 3.24 -14.25
C ASN A 492 10.53 3.20 -14.58
N GLY A 493 9.91 2.05 -14.34
CA GLY A 493 8.48 1.88 -14.39
C GLY A 493 7.96 1.14 -13.17
N THR A 494 6.67 1.31 -12.90
CA THR A 494 5.97 0.59 -11.84
C THR A 494 4.76 -0.11 -12.45
N TYR A 495 4.76 -1.43 -12.39
CA TYR A 495 3.60 -2.26 -12.74
C TYR A 495 2.70 -2.41 -11.52
N TYR A 496 1.40 -2.20 -11.71
CA TYR A 496 0.36 -2.40 -10.72
C TYR A 496 -0.65 -3.44 -11.19
N TYR A 497 -1.09 -4.28 -10.26
CA TYR A 497 -2.16 -5.22 -10.55
C TYR A 497 -3.54 -4.59 -10.37
N SER A 498 -4.45 -4.91 -11.30
CA SER A 498 -5.86 -4.54 -11.21
C SER A 498 -6.68 -5.81 -11.02
N GLY A 499 -7.44 -5.93 -9.94
CA GLY A 499 -8.18 -7.16 -9.61
C GLY A 499 -9.21 -7.64 -10.65
N ALA A 500 -9.50 -6.83 -11.68
CA ALA A 500 -10.46 -7.15 -12.74
C ALA A 500 -9.89 -7.05 -14.18
N ALA A 501 -8.61 -6.66 -14.35
CA ALA A 501 -8.00 -6.46 -15.66
C ALA A 501 -6.54 -6.93 -15.66
N ALA A 502 -6.02 -7.31 -16.83
CA ALA A 502 -4.58 -7.48 -16.98
C ALA A 502 -3.88 -6.17 -16.57
N GLY A 503 -2.82 -6.28 -15.78
CA GLY A 503 -2.25 -5.14 -15.05
C GLY A 503 -1.80 -3.99 -15.96
N PHE A 504 -1.70 -2.81 -15.35
CA PHE A 504 -1.19 -1.61 -16.00
C PHE A 504 0.20 -1.27 -15.46
N MET A 505 0.94 -0.45 -16.19
CA MET A 505 2.22 0.08 -15.73
C MET A 505 2.35 1.55 -16.05
N TYR A 506 3.04 2.27 -15.17
CA TYR A 506 3.49 3.64 -15.40
C TYR A 506 4.95 3.64 -15.83
N MET A 507 5.31 4.50 -16.77
CA MET A 507 6.71 4.76 -17.15
C MET A 507 6.92 6.27 -17.32
N ASN A 508 8.05 6.77 -16.81
CA ASN A 508 8.44 8.18 -16.99
C ASN A 508 9.26 8.36 -18.27
N ASN A 509 8.67 8.06 -19.42
CA ASN A 509 9.32 8.08 -20.74
C ASN A 509 8.60 8.94 -21.79
N GLY A 510 7.63 9.76 -21.37
CA GLY A 510 6.93 10.69 -22.27
C GLY A 510 7.60 12.07 -22.38
N PRO A 511 7.08 12.94 -23.26
CA PRO A 511 7.60 14.28 -23.47
C PRO A 511 7.30 15.21 -22.29
N ALA A 512 7.96 16.37 -22.25
CA ALA A 512 7.70 17.41 -21.24
C ALA A 512 6.20 17.81 -21.23
N GLY A 513 5.57 17.72 -20.06
CA GLY A 513 4.12 17.94 -19.90
C GLY A 513 3.23 16.69 -20.09
N SER A 514 3.80 15.54 -20.41
CA SER A 514 3.17 14.21 -20.33
C SER A 514 4.25 13.16 -20.02
N GLU A 515 5.07 13.45 -19.00
CA GLU A 515 6.31 12.74 -18.68
C GLU A 515 6.03 11.28 -18.25
N GLN A 516 4.97 11.08 -17.47
CA GLN A 516 4.43 9.78 -17.12
C GLN A 516 3.40 9.33 -18.16
N ILE A 517 3.56 8.10 -18.66
CA ILE A 517 2.61 7.44 -19.56
C ILE A 517 2.04 6.19 -18.88
N ASP A 518 0.72 6.06 -18.95
CA ASP A 518 -0.05 4.92 -18.46
C ASP A 518 -0.19 3.89 -19.59
N TYR A 519 0.35 2.68 -19.39
CA TYR A 519 0.23 1.59 -20.35
C TYR A 519 -0.62 0.45 -19.80
N VAL A 520 -1.52 -0.06 -20.64
CA VAL A 520 -2.42 -1.18 -20.33
C VAL A 520 -1.99 -2.41 -21.13
N PHE A 521 -1.99 -3.59 -20.51
CA PHE A 521 -1.71 -4.84 -21.23
C PHE A 521 -2.76 -5.12 -22.32
N ASN A 522 -2.31 -5.43 -23.53
CA ASN A 522 -3.11 -5.44 -24.76
C ASN A 522 -3.91 -4.14 -25.01
N GLY A 523 -3.47 -3.01 -24.42
CA GLY A 523 -3.97 -1.68 -24.74
C GLY A 523 -3.74 -1.37 -26.21
N GLY A 524 -4.73 -0.78 -26.87
CA GLY A 524 -4.66 -0.52 -28.31
C GLY A 524 -3.76 0.68 -28.65
N CYS A 525 -2.88 0.48 -29.63
CA CYS A 525 -2.51 1.50 -30.62
C CYS A 525 -3.13 1.08 -31.97
#